data_AF-A0A971B4U6-F1
#
_entry.id   AF-A0A971B4U6-F1
#
_cell.length_a   1.000
_cell.length_b   1.000
_cell.length_c   1.000
_cell.angle_alpha   90.00
_cell.angle_beta   90.00
_cell.angle_gamma   90.00
#
_symmetry.space_group_name_H-M   'P 1'
#
loop_
_entity.id
_entity.type
_entity.pdbx_description
1 polymer ?
#
loop_
_entity_poly.entity_id
_entity_poly.type
_entity_poly.pdbx_seq_one_letter_code
_entity_poly.pdbx_strand_id
1 'polypeptide(L)'
;MKLEGHDQLIAKLNQLPVKLQKKHSRAAIAKAARRLVKAAKEKCPKRSGQLKKSLGFKPRTYKSGVYAIVGPRSGFRTVDDNGRVHDPAKIAHLVEFGHGGPHAAEAHPFLRPAFDATVKSNTTLIADELRKGIEQEAK
;
A
#
# COMPACT_ATOMS: atom_id res chain seq x y z
N MET A 1 -1.13 1.30 20.20
CA MET A 1 -1.05 -0.17 20.08
C MET A 1 0.40 -0.58 20.20
N LYS A 2 0.84 -1.04 21.38
CA LYS A 2 2.19 -1.56 21.62
C LYS A 2 2.16 -3.05 21.31
N LEU A 3 3.06 -3.51 20.44
CA LEU A 3 3.26 -4.93 20.16
C LEU A 3 4.49 -5.36 20.96
N GLU A 4 4.29 -6.21 21.96
CA GLU A 4 5.37 -6.76 22.78
C GLU A 4 6.38 -7.51 21.89
N GLY A 5 7.68 -7.23 22.06
CA GLY A 5 8.77 -7.84 21.28
C GLY A 5 9.27 -7.04 20.06
N HIS A 6 8.67 -5.89 19.72
CA HIS A 6 9.17 -5.03 18.62
C HIS A 6 10.44 -4.27 18.97
N ASP A 7 10.62 -3.87 20.23
CA ASP A 7 11.78 -3.06 20.63
C ASP A 7 13.10 -3.83 20.44
N GLN A 8 13.10 -5.13 20.78
CA GLN A 8 14.24 -6.02 20.53
C GLN A 8 14.48 -6.24 19.04
N LEU A 9 13.42 -6.36 18.24
CA LEU A 9 13.53 -6.49 16.78
C LEU A 9 14.14 -5.24 16.15
N ILE A 10 13.70 -4.06 16.58
CA ILE A 10 14.22 -2.78 16.13
C ILE A 10 15.69 -2.63 16.56
N ALA A 11 16.03 -3.00 17.79
CA ALA A 11 17.41 -2.97 18.27
C ALA A 11 18.33 -3.87 17.42
N LYS A 12 17.91 -5.11 17.14
CA LYS A 12 18.67 -6.03 16.27
C LYS A 12 18.77 -5.52 14.84
N LEU A 13 17.69 -4.95 14.29
CA LEU A 13 17.71 -4.32 12.97
C LEU A 13 18.73 -3.17 12.94
N ASN A 14 18.77 -2.33 13.97
CA ASN A 14 19.67 -1.19 14.06
C ASN A 14 21.15 -1.56 14.16
N GLN A 15 21.47 -2.78 14.62
CA GLN A 15 22.84 -3.31 14.62
C GLN A 15 23.35 -3.67 13.21
N LEU A 16 22.45 -3.88 12.24
CA LEU A 16 22.86 -4.16 10.86
C LEU A 16 23.36 -2.89 10.16
N PRO A 17 24.25 -3.00 9.16
CA PRO A 17 24.55 -1.91 8.24
C PRO A 17 23.27 -1.32 7.61
N VAL A 18 23.21 0.01 7.49
CA VAL A 18 22.05 0.77 6.96
C VAL A 18 21.56 0.23 5.60
N LYS A 19 22.47 -0.29 4.77
CA LYS A 19 22.12 -0.92 3.48
C LYS A 19 21.26 -2.17 3.68
N LEU A 20 21.62 -3.04 4.62
CA LEU A 20 20.88 -4.27 4.93
C LEU A 20 19.55 -3.96 5.64
N GLN A 21 19.55 -2.97 6.55
CA GLN A 21 18.31 -2.47 7.16
C GLN A 21 17.28 -2.06 6.10
N LYS A 22 17.70 -1.24 5.13
CA LYS A 22 16.85 -0.75 4.04
C LYS A 22 16.40 -1.88 3.12
N LYS A 23 17.28 -2.83 2.79
CA LYS A 23 16.97 -4.00 1.96
C LYS A 23 15.83 -4.82 2.58
N HIS A 24 15.98 -5.23 3.83
CA HIS A 24 15.01 -6.07 4.52
C HIS A 24 13.72 -5.33 4.85
N SER A 25 13.81 -4.07 5.28
CA SER A 25 12.63 -3.21 5.48
C SER A 25 11.82 -3.04 4.20
N ARG A 26 12.49 -2.85 3.05
CA ARG A 26 11.81 -2.73 1.75
C ARG A 26 11.13 -4.03 1.33
N ALA A 27 11.76 -5.17 1.56
CA ALA A 27 11.17 -6.47 1.27
C ALA A 27 9.90 -6.71 2.12
N ALA A 28 9.99 -6.48 3.43
CA ALA A 28 8.88 -6.64 4.37
C ALA A 28 7.70 -5.71 4.00
N ILE A 29 7.97 -4.42 3.78
CA ILE A 29 6.96 -3.42 3.39
C ILE A 29 6.32 -3.78 2.03
N ALA A 30 7.10 -4.24 1.05
CA ALA A 30 6.56 -4.66 -0.25
C ALA A 30 5.60 -5.85 -0.13
N LYS A 31 5.90 -6.81 0.76
CA LYS A 31 5.03 -7.98 0.99
C LYS A 31 3.69 -7.58 1.63
N ALA A 32 3.74 -6.72 2.65
CA ALA A 32 2.54 -6.16 3.27
C ALA A 32 1.71 -5.32 2.29
N ALA A 33 2.37 -4.44 1.51
CA ALA A 33 1.70 -3.62 0.51
C ALA A 33 1.00 -4.46 -0.56
N ARG A 34 1.57 -5.60 -0.96
CA ARG A 34 0.94 -6.52 -1.91
C ARG A 34 -0.36 -7.11 -1.37
N ARG A 35 -0.41 -7.46 -0.08
CA ARG A 35 -1.65 -7.94 0.59
C ARG A 35 -2.70 -6.84 0.66
N LEU A 36 -2.29 -5.64 1.03
CA LEU A 36 -3.18 -4.47 1.10
C LEU A 36 -3.76 -4.12 -0.29
N VAL A 37 -2.95 -4.13 -1.35
CA VAL A 37 -3.44 -3.93 -2.73
C VAL A 37 -4.44 -5.01 -3.14
N LYS A 38 -4.23 -6.27 -2.74
CA LYS A 38 -5.20 -7.34 -3.02
C LYS A 38 -6.55 -7.04 -2.36
N ALA A 39 -6.55 -6.70 -1.07
CA ALA A 39 -7.77 -6.32 -0.36
C ALA A 39 -8.44 -5.07 -0.96
N ALA A 40 -7.66 -4.07 -1.37
CA ALA A 40 -8.18 -2.88 -2.04
C ALA A 40 -8.84 -3.21 -3.39
N LYS A 41 -8.29 -4.15 -4.15
CA LYS A 41 -8.87 -4.62 -5.42
C LYS A 41 -10.17 -5.39 -5.23
N GLU A 42 -10.34 -6.08 -4.11
CA GLU A 42 -11.58 -6.79 -3.77
C GLU A 42 -12.70 -5.81 -3.44
N LYS A 43 -12.37 -4.69 -2.78
CA LYS A 43 -13.31 -3.65 -2.36
C LYS A 43 -13.54 -2.54 -3.39
N CYS A 44 -12.68 -2.47 -4.41
CA CYS A 44 -12.76 -1.44 -5.44
C CYS A 44 -14.07 -1.53 -6.23
N PRO A 45 -14.85 -0.43 -6.33
CA PRO A 45 -16.05 -0.39 -7.15
C PRO A 45 -15.70 -0.61 -8.64
N LYS A 46 -16.62 -1.24 -9.38
CA LYS A 46 -16.43 -1.58 -10.79
C LYS A 46 -17.33 -0.73 -11.68
N ARG A 47 -16.73 0.25 -12.37
CA ARG A 47 -17.33 0.92 -13.54
C ARG A 47 -16.78 0.31 -14.84
N SER A 48 -15.59 0.72 -15.26
CA SER A 48 -14.85 0.11 -16.39
C SER A 48 -13.86 -0.98 -15.97
N GLY A 49 -13.63 -1.14 -14.65
CA GLY A 49 -12.58 -2.02 -14.10
C GLY A 49 -11.15 -1.47 -14.22
N GLN A 50 -10.93 -0.33 -14.88
CA GLN A 50 -9.60 0.27 -15.02
C GLN A 50 -9.01 0.73 -13.69
N LEU A 51 -9.84 1.28 -12.79
CA LEU A 51 -9.41 1.63 -11.44
C LEU A 51 -8.80 0.42 -10.72
N LYS A 52 -9.54 -0.70 -10.67
CA LYS A 52 -9.07 -1.96 -10.08
C LYS A 52 -7.76 -2.47 -10.71
N LYS A 53 -7.61 -2.39 -12.05
CA LYS A 53 -6.38 -2.78 -12.76
C LYS A 53 -5.19 -1.87 -12.42
N SER A 54 -5.46 -0.57 -12.24
CA SER A 54 -4.43 0.42 -11.94
C SER A 54 -3.84 0.30 -10.54
N LEU A 55 -4.60 -0.25 -9.58
CA LEU A 55 -4.17 -0.37 -8.17
C LEU A 55 -2.86 -1.15 -8.04
N GLY A 56 -1.89 -0.51 -7.42
CA GLY A 56 -0.56 -1.04 -7.15
C GLY A 56 0.09 -0.32 -5.99
N PHE A 57 1.39 -0.56 -5.82
CA PHE A 57 2.18 0.10 -4.78
C PHE A 57 3.57 0.45 -5.30
N LYS A 58 4.18 1.47 -4.70
CA LYS A 58 5.56 1.88 -4.98
C LYS A 58 6.30 2.05 -3.66
N PRO A 59 7.27 1.17 -3.34
CA PRO A 59 8.16 1.37 -2.20
C PRO A 59 9.00 2.62 -2.39
N ARG A 60 9.11 3.44 -1.35
CA ARG A 60 9.96 4.63 -1.26
C ARG A 60 10.77 4.56 0.02
N THR A 61 12.04 4.91 -0.09
CA THR A 61 12.94 5.01 1.06
C THR A 61 13.24 6.47 1.29
N TYR A 62 12.96 6.93 2.51
CA TYR A 62 13.28 8.28 2.99
C TYR A 62 14.28 8.18 4.14
N LYS A 63 14.78 9.32 4.62
CA LYS A 63 15.62 9.36 5.83
C LYS A 63 14.88 8.78 7.05
N SER A 64 13.57 8.99 7.12
CA SER A 64 12.70 8.52 8.21
C SER A 64 12.29 7.05 8.13
N GLY A 65 12.63 6.33 7.05
CA GLY A 65 12.28 4.91 6.92
C GLY A 65 11.82 4.49 5.52
N VAL A 66 11.26 3.28 5.44
CA VAL A 66 10.74 2.70 4.20
C VAL A 66 9.22 2.68 4.21
N TYR A 67 8.61 3.24 3.18
CA TYR A 67 7.17 3.42 3.04
C TYR A 67 6.68 2.77 1.74
N ALA A 68 5.44 2.29 1.72
CA ALA A 68 4.76 1.91 0.49
C ALA A 68 3.68 2.95 0.17
N ILE A 69 3.83 3.62 -0.97
CA ILE A 69 2.76 4.44 -1.52
C ILE A 69 1.80 3.49 -2.22
N VAL A 70 0.54 3.44 -1.79
CA VAL A 70 -0.48 2.57 -2.37
C VAL A 70 -1.55 3.40 -3.04
N GLY A 71 -1.90 3.04 -4.28
CA GLY A 71 -2.91 3.75 -5.04
C GLY A 71 -2.93 3.35 -6.52
N PRO A 72 -3.73 4.06 -7.33
CA PRO A 72 -3.73 3.89 -8.79
C PRO A 72 -2.36 4.27 -9.38
N ARG A 73 -1.90 3.46 -10.34
CA ARG A 73 -0.71 3.76 -11.14
C ARG A 73 -1.07 4.59 -12.36
N SER A 74 -0.10 5.36 -12.86
CA SER A 74 -0.19 6.02 -14.17
C SER A 74 -0.22 5.01 -15.32
N GLY A 75 -0.65 5.44 -16.51
CA GLY A 75 -0.69 4.60 -17.72
C GLY A 75 -1.96 3.76 -17.87
N PHE A 76 -2.99 3.99 -17.05
CA PHE A 76 -4.31 3.34 -17.13
C PHE A 76 -5.41 4.27 -17.67
N ARG A 77 -4.99 5.34 -18.36
CA ARG A 77 -5.89 6.31 -18.97
C ARG A 77 -6.64 5.65 -20.12
N THR A 78 -7.95 5.85 -20.17
CA THR A 78 -8.84 5.36 -21.25
C THR A 78 -9.72 6.48 -21.76
N VAL A 79 -10.27 6.31 -22.96
CA VAL A 79 -11.25 7.23 -23.56
C VAL A 79 -12.51 6.40 -23.79
N ASP A 80 -13.68 6.91 -23.41
CA ASP A 80 -14.96 6.25 -23.72
C ASP A 80 -15.46 6.61 -25.12
N ASP A 81 -16.55 5.98 -25.55
CA ASP A 81 -17.15 6.18 -26.88
C ASP A 81 -17.63 7.63 -27.10
N ASN A 82 -17.84 8.39 -26.02
CA ASN A 82 -18.21 9.81 -26.05
C ASN A 82 -16.99 10.75 -26.04
N GLY A 83 -15.78 10.21 -26.18
CA GLY A 83 -14.53 10.99 -26.17
C GLY A 83 -14.08 11.44 -24.77
N ARG A 84 -14.72 11.00 -23.68
CA ARG A 84 -14.36 11.44 -22.33
C ARG A 84 -13.17 10.65 -21.80
N VAL A 85 -12.23 11.38 -21.23
CA VAL A 85 -10.99 10.82 -20.67
C VAL A 85 -11.20 10.33 -19.25
N HIS A 86 -10.87 9.07 -19.01
CA HIS A 86 -10.93 8.42 -17.71
C HIS A 86 -9.52 8.05 -17.24
N ASP A 87 -9.02 8.79 -16.24
CA ASP A 87 -7.70 8.55 -15.65
C ASP A 87 -7.85 8.11 -14.17
N PRO A 88 -7.65 6.82 -13.86
CA PRO A 88 -7.69 6.30 -12.49
C PRO A 88 -6.82 7.07 -11.50
N ALA A 89 -5.66 7.59 -11.94
CA ALA A 89 -4.75 8.33 -11.07
C ALA A 89 -5.35 9.65 -10.58
N LYS A 90 -6.24 10.25 -11.36
CA LYS A 90 -6.93 11.51 -11.03
C LYS A 90 -8.23 11.30 -10.29
N ILE A 91 -8.96 10.20 -10.54
CA ILE A 91 -10.30 10.00 -10.00
C ILE A 91 -10.35 9.17 -8.72
N ALA A 92 -9.31 8.41 -8.37
CA ALA A 92 -9.38 7.46 -7.25
C ALA A 92 -9.75 8.09 -5.90
N HIS A 93 -9.25 9.29 -5.61
CA HIS A 93 -9.57 9.98 -4.35
C HIS A 93 -11.02 10.48 -4.31
N LEU A 94 -11.58 10.88 -5.47
CA LEU A 94 -12.99 11.24 -5.61
C LEU A 94 -13.88 10.02 -5.39
N VAL A 95 -13.44 8.85 -5.85
CA VAL A 95 -14.15 7.58 -5.58
C VAL A 95 -14.05 7.20 -4.10
N GLU A 96 -12.88 7.34 -3.48
CA GLU A 96 -12.66 6.97 -2.07
C GLU A 96 -13.48 7.82 -1.09
N PHE A 97 -13.57 9.13 -1.33
CA PHE A 97 -14.15 10.09 -0.39
C PHE A 97 -15.51 10.64 -0.82
N GLY A 98 -15.94 10.36 -2.06
CA GLY A 98 -17.04 11.09 -2.68
C GLY A 98 -16.64 12.52 -3.00
N HIS A 99 -17.54 13.25 -3.65
CA HIS A 99 -17.38 14.68 -3.88
C HIS A 99 -18.74 15.39 -3.97
N GLY A 100 -18.76 16.64 -3.53
CA GLY A 100 -19.91 17.53 -3.72
C GLY A 100 -19.87 18.25 -5.08
N GLY A 101 -20.72 19.28 -5.21
CA GLY A 101 -20.81 20.13 -6.40
C GLY A 101 -22.00 19.80 -7.31
N PRO A 102 -22.06 20.39 -8.51
CA PRO A 102 -23.19 20.24 -9.45
C PRO A 102 -23.46 18.78 -9.86
N HIS A 103 -22.44 17.93 -9.76
CA HIS A 103 -22.52 16.48 -9.96
C HIS A 103 -21.97 15.79 -8.72
N ALA A 104 -22.74 15.77 -7.63
CA ALA A 104 -22.34 15.09 -6.41
C ALA A 104 -22.27 13.57 -6.62
N ALA A 105 -21.33 12.92 -5.96
CA ALA A 105 -21.19 11.47 -5.94
C ALA A 105 -20.88 10.99 -4.52
N GLU A 106 -21.54 9.91 -4.11
CA GLU A 106 -21.29 9.26 -2.83
C GLU A 106 -19.90 8.62 -2.76
N ALA A 107 -19.41 8.45 -1.53
CA ALA A 107 -18.13 7.78 -1.28
C ALA A 107 -18.25 6.27 -1.51
N HIS A 108 -17.32 5.73 -2.26
CA HIS A 108 -17.13 4.29 -2.45
C HIS A 108 -15.74 3.87 -1.96
N PRO A 109 -15.52 3.85 -0.64
CA PRO A 109 -14.20 3.65 -0.06
C PRO A 109 -13.69 2.22 -0.32
N PHE A 110 -12.43 2.11 -0.74
CA PHE A 110 -11.77 0.85 -1.06
C PHE A 110 -10.35 0.76 -0.48
N LEU A 111 -9.65 1.88 -0.29
CA LEU A 111 -8.32 1.91 0.34
C LEU A 111 -8.40 1.89 1.85
N ARG A 112 -9.17 2.80 2.48
CA ARG A 112 -9.31 2.84 3.95
C ARG A 112 -9.85 1.53 4.50
N PRO A 113 -10.95 0.95 3.97
CA PRO A 113 -11.44 -0.33 4.48
C PRO A 113 -10.46 -1.47 4.23
N ALA A 114 -9.65 -1.44 3.16
CA ALA A 114 -8.60 -2.43 2.93
C ALA A 114 -7.45 -2.29 3.93
N PHE A 115 -7.10 -1.05 4.30
CA PHE A 115 -6.13 -0.78 5.34
C PHE A 115 -6.60 -1.32 6.70
N ASP A 116 -7.79 -0.94 7.14
CA ASP A 116 -8.34 -1.34 8.43
C ASP A 116 -8.45 -2.87 8.56
N ALA A 117 -8.86 -3.55 7.48
CA ALA A 117 -8.96 -5.01 7.46
C ALA A 117 -7.60 -5.72 7.49
N THR A 118 -6.51 -5.08 7.06
CA THR A 118 -5.21 -5.76 6.92
C THR A 118 -4.15 -5.28 7.90
N VAL A 119 -4.32 -4.12 8.54
CA VAL A 119 -3.30 -3.46 9.37
C VAL A 119 -2.70 -4.39 10.42
N LYS A 120 -3.53 -5.04 11.25
CA LYS A 120 -3.05 -5.95 12.32
C LYS A 120 -2.19 -7.08 11.75
N SER A 121 -2.70 -7.74 10.71
CA SER A 121 -2.03 -8.87 10.08
C SER A 121 -0.78 -8.48 9.30
N ASN A 122 -0.75 -7.28 8.74
CA ASN A 122 0.40 -6.74 8.03
C ASN A 122 1.52 -6.36 8.99
N THR A 123 1.20 -5.88 10.19
CA THR A 123 2.23 -5.56 11.19
C THR A 123 2.98 -6.81 11.65
N THR A 124 2.26 -7.92 11.91
CA THR A 124 2.88 -9.21 12.22
C THR A 124 3.73 -9.71 11.05
N LEU A 125 3.19 -9.65 9.83
CA LEU A 125 3.92 -10.05 8.61
C LEU A 125 5.22 -9.25 8.44
N ILE A 126 5.19 -7.94 8.68
CA ILE A 126 6.39 -7.10 8.59
C ILE A 126 7.41 -7.53 9.64
N ALA A 127 6.98 -7.75 10.89
CA ALA A 127 7.88 -8.20 11.96
C ALA A 127 8.55 -9.53 11.62
N ASP A 128 7.79 -10.50 11.09
CA ASP A 128 8.30 -11.82 10.74
C ASP A 128 9.29 -11.77 9.58
N GLU A 129 9.02 -10.97 8.55
CA GLU A 129 9.94 -10.82 7.43
C GLU A 129 11.22 -10.08 7.84
N LEU A 130 11.13 -9.13 8.76
CA LEU A 130 12.31 -8.48 9.33
C LEU A 130 13.15 -9.45 10.15
N ARG A 131 12.53 -10.30 10.98
CA ARG A 131 13.24 -11.36 11.74
C ARG A 131 14.02 -12.28 10.80
N LYS A 132 13.35 -12.80 9.77
CA LYS A 132 13.98 -13.64 8.74
C LYS A 132 15.14 -12.94 8.05
N GLY A 133 14.98 -11.65 7.72
CA GLY A 133 16.03 -10.85 7.12
C GLY A 133 17.26 -10.70 8.03
N ILE A 134 17.06 -10.50 9.33
CA ILE A 134 18.16 -10.42 10.31
C ILE A 134 18.86 -11.78 10.45
N GLU A 135 18.10 -12.86 10.58
CA GLU A 135 18.65 -14.22 10.69
C GLU A 135 19.47 -14.63 9.47
N GLN A 136 19.09 -14.18 8.28
CA GLN A 136 19.83 -14.42 7.04
C GLN A 136 21.21 -13.75 7.03
N GLU A 137 21.36 -12.59 7.67
CA GLU A 137 22.61 -11.83 7.69
C GLU A 137 23.47 -12.15 8.94
N ALA A 138 22.92 -12.91 9.89
CA ALA A 138 23.62 -13.39 11.09
C ALA A 138 24.26 -14.79 10.91
N LYS A 139 24.05 -15.43 9.74
CA LYS A 139 24.76 -16.63 9.29
C LYS A 139 26.03 -16.23 8.55
#